data_AF-A0A9W5PTE2-F1
#
_entry.id   AF-A0A9W5PTE2-F1
#
_cell.length_a   1.000
_cell.length_b   1.000
_cell.length_c   1.000
_cell.angle_alpha   90.00
_cell.angle_beta   90.00
_cell.angle_gamma   90.00
#
_symmetry.space_group_name_H-M   'P 1'
#
loop_
_entity.id
_entity.type
_entity.pdbx_description
1 polymer ?
#
loop_
_entity_poly.entity_id
_entity_poly.type
_entity_poly.pdbx_seq_one_letter_code
_entity_poly.pdbx_strand_id
1 'polypeptide(L)' 'MQDLLGNLIVVRQSTLHLLRSLDKEAWSQRGNANNSEVTVRALAYIIAGHELHHLQIIKERYLGPDLYPAT' A
#
# COMPACT_ATOMS: atom_id res chain seq x y z
N MET A 1 -6.91 19.09 -3.90
CA MET A 1 -5.61 18.37 -3.81
C MET A 1 -5.20 18.09 -2.36
N GLN A 2 -5.29 19.08 -1.46
CA GLN A 2 -4.98 18.91 -0.03
C GLN A 2 -5.82 17.79 0.62
N ASP A 3 -7.13 17.73 0.37
CA ASP A 3 -8.00 16.69 0.93
C ASP A 3 -7.62 15.27 0.47
N LEU A 4 -7.21 15.11 -0.79
CA LEU A 4 -6.79 13.80 -1.32
C LEU A 4 -5.52 13.29 -0.62
N LEU A 5 -4.54 14.18 -0.44
CA LEU A 5 -3.31 13.86 0.30
C LEU A 5 -3.61 13.58 1.77
N GLY A 6 -4.49 14.38 2.39
CA GLY A 6 -4.96 14.15 3.76
C GLY A 6 -5.60 12.77 3.93
N ASN A 7 -6.50 12.39 3.02
CA ASN A 7 -7.15 11.09 3.03
C ASN A 7 -6.14 9.94 2.90
N LEU A 8 -5.16 10.06 1.99
CA LEU A 8 -4.11 9.05 1.83
C LEU A 8 -3.29 8.89 3.11
N ILE A 9 -2.90 9.99 3.76
CA ILE A 9 -2.14 9.96 5.01
C ILE A 9 -2.94 9.23 6.10
N VAL A 10 -4.22 9.58 6.28
CA VAL A 10 -5.07 8.97 7.30
C VAL A 10 -5.25 7.47 7.03
N VAL A 11 -5.55 7.06 5.80
CA VAL A 11 -5.71 5.64 5.43
C VAL A 11 -4.42 4.86 5.65
N ARG A 12 -3.27 5.44 5.30
CA ARG A 12 -1.96 4.82 5.53
C ARG A 12 -1.70 4.60 7.03
N GLN A 13 -1.94 5.61 7.87
CA GLN A 13 -1.75 5.49 9.31
C GLN A 13 -2.69 4.45 9.93
N SER A 14 -3.97 4.47 9.55
CA SER A 14 -4.95 3.47 9.99
C SER A 14 -4.56 2.05 9.59
N THR A 15 -4.07 1.86 8.35
CA THR A 15 -3.57 0.55 7.88
C THR A 15 -2.37 0.09 8.71
N LEU A 16 -1.41 0.97 8.99
CA LEU A 16 -0.25 0.64 9.82
C LEU A 16 -0.65 0.29 11.26
N HIS A 17 -1.59 1.03 11.85
CA HIS A 17 -2.11 0.72 13.19
C HIS A 17 -2.83 -0.63 13.23
N LEU A 18 -3.68 -0.91 12.23
CA LEU A 18 -4.33 -2.21 12.09
C LEU A 18 -3.28 -3.34 12.07
N LEU A 19 -2.32 -3.28 11.14
CA LEU A 19 -1.31 -4.33 10.98
C LEU A 19 -0.44 -4.51 12.24
N ARG A 20 -0.07 -3.43 12.93
CA ARG A 20 0.70 -3.49 14.17
C ARG A 20 -0.08 -4.06 15.35
N SER A 21 -1.41 -3.99 15.31
CA SER A 21 -2.29 -4.51 16.37
C SER A 21 -2.54 -6.02 16.27
N LEU A 22 -2.19 -6.64 15.13
CA LEU A 22 -2.39 -8.07 14.89
C LEU A 22 -1.36 -8.92 15.65
N ASP A 23 -1.84 -10.01 16.26
CA ASP A 23 -0.99 -11.04 16.85
C ASP A 23 -0.29 -11.91 15.79
N LYS A 24 0.65 -12.75 16.22
CA LYS A 24 1.50 -13.54 15.31
C LYS A 24 0.68 -14.56 14.51
N GLU A 25 -0.38 -15.08 15.13
CA GLU A 25 -1.29 -16.05 14.57
C GLU A 25 -2.12 -15.43 13.43
N ALA A 26 -2.62 -14.20 13.63
CA ALA A 26 -3.36 -13.43 12.63
C ALA A 26 -2.55 -13.23 11.34
N TRP A 27 -1.24 -12.99 11.41
CA TRP A 27 -0.39 -12.85 10.22
C TRP A 27 -0.38 -14.08 9.31
N SER A 28 -0.66 -15.26 9.84
CA SER A 28 -0.68 -16.52 9.10
C SER A 28 -2.08 -17.00 8.73
N GLN A 29 -3.14 -16.29 9.16
CA GLN A 29 -4.50 -16.60 8.77
C GLN A 29 -4.68 -16.46 7.25
N ARG A 30 -5.48 -17.37 6.69
CA ARG A 30 -5.83 -17.44 5.27
C ARG A 30 -7.26 -16.98 5.08
N GLY A 31 -7.51 -16.29 3.98
CA GLY A 31 -8.82 -15.91 3.52
C GLY A 31 -8.90 -16.01 2.00
N ASN A 32 -10.05 -15.64 1.44
CA ASN A 32 -10.25 -15.56 0.00
C ASN A 32 -10.31 -14.08 -0.42
N ALA A 33 -9.51 -13.70 -1.41
CA ALA A 33 -9.59 -12.42 -2.09
C ALA A 33 -9.62 -12.68 -3.60
N ASN A 34 -10.68 -12.22 -4.29
CA ASN A 34 -10.87 -12.44 -5.73
C ASN A 34 -10.69 -13.91 -6.16
N ASN A 35 -11.36 -14.84 -5.46
CA ASN A 35 -11.28 -16.29 -5.68
C ASN A 35 -9.88 -16.90 -5.50
N SER A 36 -8.93 -16.13 -4.96
CA SER A 36 -7.59 -16.61 -4.67
C SER A 36 -7.39 -16.69 -3.16
N GLU A 37 -6.80 -17.79 -2.70
CA GLU A 37 -6.38 -17.90 -1.31
C GLU A 37 -5.23 -16.93 -1.03
N VAL A 38 -5.33 -16.18 0.06
CA VAL A 38 -4.32 -15.19 0.45
C VAL A 38 -4.15 -15.19 1.96
N THR A 39 -2.94 -14.87 2.44
CA THR A 39 -2.69 -14.65 3.86
C THR A 39 -2.75 -13.18 4.22
N VAL A 40 -3.02 -12.87 5.49
CA VAL A 40 -2.91 -11.48 6.00
C VAL A 40 -1.53 -10.89 5.72
N ARG A 41 -0.46 -11.68 5.92
CA ARG A 41 0.91 -11.26 5.56
C ARG A 41 1.04 -10.92 4.09
N ALA A 42 0.53 -11.76 3.19
CA ALA A 42 0.59 -11.47 1.76
C ALA A 42 -0.16 -10.17 1.41
N LEU A 43 -1.33 -9.92 2.01
CA LEU A 43 -2.08 -8.67 1.80
C LEU A 43 -1.28 -7.43 2.21
N ALA A 44 -0.56 -7.47 3.34
CA ALA A 44 0.27 -6.35 3.77
C ALA A 44 1.38 -6.02 2.74
N TYR A 45 2.04 -7.04 2.19
CA TYR A 45 3.03 -6.85 1.12
C TYR A 45 2.41 -6.37 -0.19
N ILE A 46 1.24 -6.89 -0.56
CA ILE A 46 0.50 -6.46 -1.75
C ILE A 46 0.15 -4.96 -1.65
N ILE A 47 -0.34 -4.49 -0.50
CA ILE A 47 -0.66 -3.07 -0.27
C ILE A 47 0.58 -2.20 -0.50
N ALA A 48 1.71 -2.54 0.12
CA ALA A 48 2.96 -1.78 -0.02
C ALA A 48 3.49 -1.79 -1.47
N GLY A 49 3.48 -2.95 -2.13
CA GLY A 49 3.92 -3.07 -3.52
C GLY A 49 3.02 -2.30 -4.50
N HIS A 50 1.71 -2.32 -4.26
CA HIS A 50 0.73 -1.62 -5.09
C HIS A 50 0.89 -0.10 -5.01
N GLU A 51 1.12 0.43 -3.80
CA GLU A 51 1.44 1.85 -3.61
C GLU A 51 2.72 2.25 -4.36
N LEU A 52 3.79 1.45 -4.25
CA LEU A 52 5.05 1.71 -4.95
C LEU A 52 4.87 1.69 -6.47
N HIS A 53 4.11 0.74 -7.00
CA HIS A 53 3.79 0.66 -8.42
C HIS A 53 3.07 1.93 -8.92
N HIS A 54 2.06 2.39 -8.18
CA HIS A 54 1.35 3.62 -8.56
C HIS A 54 2.20 4.88 -8.40
N LEU A 55 3.04 4.96 -7.37
CA LEU A 55 3.99 6.05 -7.22
C LEU A 55 4.94 6.12 -8.42
N GLN A 56 5.41 4.97 -8.91
CA GLN A 56 6.26 4.90 -10.09
C GLN A 56 5.51 5.42 -11.34
N ILE A 57 4.26 5.00 -11.56
CA ILE A 57 3.42 5.52 -12.64
C ILE A 57 3.28 7.05 -12.57
N ILE A 58 3.06 7.59 -11.37
CA ILE A 58 2.94 9.05 -11.16
C ILE A 58 4.23 9.76 -11.55
N LYS A 59 5.37 9.25 -11.09
CA LYS A 59 6.69 9.82 -11.43
C LYS A 59 6.94 9.79 -12.93
N GLU A 60 6.77 8.63 -13.56
CA GLU A 60 7.09 8.42 -14.98
C GLU A 60 6.17 9.18 -15.92
N ARG A 61 4.86 9.19 -15.64
CA ARG A 61 3.86 9.67 -16.61
C ARG A 61 3.37 11.09 -16.35
N TYR A 62 3.57 11.63 -15.13
CA TYR A 62 2.94 12.89 -14.73
C TYR A 62 3.91 13.92 -14.13
N LEU A 63 5.02 13.50 -13.52
CA LEU A 63 6.03 14.43 -12.98
C LEU A 63 7.24 14.60 -13.90
N GLY A 64 7.60 13.54 -14.65
CA GLY A 64 8.73 13.57 -15.58
C GLY A 64 10.10 13.66 -14.88
N PRO A 65 11.18 13.51 -15.65
CA PRO A 65 12.55 13.45 -15.11
C PRO A 65 13.03 14.78 -14.52
N ASP A 66 12.47 15.92 -14.97
CA ASP A 66 12.90 17.25 -14.51
C ASP A 66 12.48 17.54 -13.06
N LEU A 67 11.34 16.98 -12.63
CA LEU A 67 10.84 17.10 -11.25
C LEU A 67 11.22 15.90 -10.38
N TYR A 68 11.57 14.77 -11.00
CA TYR A 68 11.96 13.53 -10.31
C TYR A 68 13.06 12.81 -11.13
N PRO A 69 14.34 13.22 -10.98
CA PRO A 69 15.42 12.56 -11.69
C PRO A 69 15.54 11.11 -11.24
N ALA A 70 15.69 10.20 -12.20
CA ALA A 70 16.05 8.82 -11.91
C ALA A 70 17.45 8.82 -11.28
N THR A 71 17.57 8.27 -10.08
CA THR A 71 18.84 8.07 -9.36
C THR A 71 19.69 7.01 -10.02
#